data_AF-A0A2J7RJG4-F1
#
_entry.id   AF-A0A2J7RJG4-F1
#
_cell.length_a   1.000
_cell.length_b   1.000
_cell.length_c   1.000
_cell.angle_alpha   90.00
_cell.angle_beta   90.00
_cell.angle_gamma   90.00
#
_symmetry.space_group_name_H-M   'P 1'
#
loop_
_entity.id
_entity.type
_entity.pdbx_description
1 polymer ?
#
loop_
_entity_poly.entity_id
_entity_poly.type
_entity_poly.pdbx_seq_one_letter_code
_entity_poly.pdbx_strand_id
1 'polypeptide(L)'
;MNEEEKLKAIPSLHSEGNSLFNNKNYKAASEKYALALGMLEQLMLVEKPGAEEWLALEKQKVPLLLNFSQCKLYEKDYYTVIEHCSSVLKSDPGNVKALFRRAKAHMGAWNPQEAREDFMRVMELDRSLLATVQKELKQLEEMEKKQDEDDRSKLKGKMF
;
A
#
# COMPACT_ATOMS: atom_id res chain seq x y z
N MET A 1 0.25 18.56 -21.83
CA MET A 1 -0.30 19.40 -20.76
C MET A 1 0.80 20.27 -20.21
N ASN A 2 0.52 21.57 -20.06
CA ASN A 2 1.38 22.47 -19.30
C ASN A 2 1.26 22.20 -17.79
N GLU A 3 2.05 22.89 -16.97
CA GLU A 3 2.08 22.72 -15.52
C GLU A 3 0.73 23.05 -14.85
N GLU A 4 0.13 24.19 -15.21
CA GLU A 4 -1.14 24.66 -14.63
C GLU A 4 -2.28 23.67 -14.91
N GLU A 5 -2.34 23.11 -16.12
CA GLU A 5 -3.29 22.07 -16.51
C GLU A 5 -3.13 20.81 -15.66
N LYS A 6 -1.89 20.39 -15.36
CA LYS A 6 -1.62 19.22 -14.50
C LYS A 6 -2.10 19.47 -13.07
N LEU A 7 -1.76 20.62 -12.49
CA LEU A 7 -2.15 20.99 -11.14
C LEU A 7 -3.69 21.02 -10.97
N LYS A 8 -4.42 21.46 -12.01
CA LYS A 8 -5.90 21.43 -12.01
C LYS A 8 -6.47 20.01 -12.22
N ALA A 9 -5.80 19.17 -13.00
CA ALA A 9 -6.28 17.82 -13.31
C ALA A 9 -6.12 16.83 -12.16
N ILE A 10 -5.03 16.93 -11.38
CA ILE A 10 -4.70 15.97 -10.31
C ILE A 10 -5.84 15.81 -9.28
N PRO A 11 -6.43 16.88 -8.72
CA PRO A 11 -7.56 16.74 -7.79
C PRO A 11 -8.80 16.12 -8.44
N SER A 12 -9.08 16.43 -9.70
CA SER A 12 -10.22 15.85 -10.44
C SER A 12 -10.04 14.35 -10.63
N LEU A 13 -8.85 13.92 -11.03
CA LEU A 13 -8.51 12.50 -11.19
C LEU A 13 -8.56 11.76 -9.86
N HIS A 14 -8.09 12.39 -8.77
CA HIS A 14 -8.20 11.81 -7.42
C HIS A 14 -9.65 11.58 -7.03
N SER A 15 -10.53 12.57 -7.24
CA SER A 15 -11.96 12.46 -6.96
C SER A 15 -12.66 11.41 -7.83
N GLU A 16 -12.34 11.35 -9.12
CA GLU A 16 -12.87 10.32 -10.03
C GLU A 16 -12.44 8.92 -9.60
N GLY A 17 -11.15 8.74 -9.25
CA GLY A 17 -10.64 7.50 -8.70
C GLY A 17 -11.37 7.08 -7.42
N ASN A 18 -11.65 8.03 -6.51
CA ASN A 18 -12.40 7.75 -5.28
C ASN A 18 -13.83 7.29 -5.58
N SER A 19 -14.50 7.92 -6.55
CA SER A 19 -15.84 7.52 -6.99
C SER A 19 -15.85 6.10 -7.57
N LEU A 20 -14.91 5.80 -8.46
CA LEU A 20 -14.74 4.46 -9.05
C LEU A 20 -14.43 3.40 -7.99
N PHE A 21 -13.58 3.74 -7.02
CA PHE A 21 -13.24 2.86 -5.89
C PHE A 21 -14.47 2.53 -5.04
N ASN A 22 -15.29 3.54 -4.71
CA ASN A 22 -16.53 3.35 -3.96
C ASN A 22 -17.54 2.46 -4.71
N ASN A 23 -17.52 2.51 -6.04
CA ASN A 23 -18.30 1.63 -6.92
C ASN A 23 -17.64 0.25 -7.12
N LYS A 24 -16.60 -0.09 -6.35
CA LYS A 24 -15.82 -1.35 -6.43
C LYS A 24 -15.13 -1.57 -7.78
N ASN A 25 -15.03 -0.55 -8.62
CA ASN A 25 -14.29 -0.61 -9.88
C ASN A 25 -12.81 -0.30 -9.62
N TYR A 26 -12.12 -1.22 -8.95
CA TYR A 26 -10.76 -1.01 -8.47
C TYR A 26 -9.74 -0.81 -9.60
N LYS A 27 -9.93 -1.49 -10.74
CA LYS A 27 -9.06 -1.36 -11.90
C LYS A 27 -9.16 0.03 -12.53
N ALA A 28 -10.37 0.52 -12.79
CA ALA A 28 -10.53 1.87 -13.33
C ALA A 28 -10.07 2.93 -12.31
N ALA A 29 -10.33 2.71 -11.01
CA ALA A 29 -9.82 3.59 -9.96
C ALA A 29 -8.28 3.63 -9.94
N SER A 30 -7.60 2.48 -10.08
CA SER A 30 -6.14 2.40 -10.09
C SER A 30 -5.55 3.12 -11.30
N GLU A 31 -6.18 3.04 -12.47
CA GLU A 31 -5.81 3.80 -13.68
C GLU A 31 -5.88 5.33 -13.44
N LYS A 32 -6.92 5.82 -12.75
CA LYS A 32 -7.04 7.27 -12.42
C LYS A 32 -5.98 7.74 -11.43
N TYR A 33 -5.72 6.97 -10.38
CA TYR A 33 -4.66 7.31 -9.43
C TYR A 33 -3.28 7.25 -10.08
N ALA A 34 -3.01 6.26 -10.94
CA ALA A 34 -1.75 6.15 -11.68
C ALA A 34 -1.53 7.35 -12.61
N LEU A 35 -2.58 7.80 -13.31
CA LEU A 35 -2.51 8.98 -14.16
C LEU A 35 -2.20 10.25 -13.33
N ALA A 36 -2.86 10.43 -12.19
CA ALA A 36 -2.61 11.54 -11.28
C ALA A 36 -1.17 11.51 -10.73
N LEU A 37 -0.67 10.34 -10.33
CA LEU A 37 0.69 10.14 -9.87
C LEU A 37 1.72 10.49 -10.94
N GLY A 38 1.51 10.03 -12.19
CA GLY A 38 2.41 10.36 -13.30
C GLY A 38 2.45 11.86 -13.61
N MET A 39 1.31 12.56 -13.52
CA MET A 39 1.28 14.02 -13.66
C MET A 39 2.05 14.71 -12.54
N LEU A 40 1.86 14.27 -11.29
CA LEU A 40 2.54 14.81 -10.12
C LEU A 40 4.06 14.58 -10.19
N GLU A 41 4.50 13.38 -10.59
CA GLU A 41 5.92 13.06 -10.77
C GLU A 41 6.57 13.95 -11.82
N GLN A 42 5.89 14.24 -12.92
CA GLN A 42 6.40 15.17 -13.93
C GLN A 42 6.56 16.61 -13.39
N LEU A 43 5.67 17.05 -12.49
CA LEU A 43 5.82 18.35 -11.82
C LEU A 43 7.02 18.33 -10.87
N MET A 44 7.23 17.23 -10.14
CA MET A 44 8.36 17.09 -9.22
C MET A 44 9.73 17.09 -9.94
N LEU A 45 9.80 16.74 -11.23
CA LEU A 45 11.06 16.70 -11.99
C LEU A 45 11.66 18.08 -12.27
N VAL A 46 10.84 19.14 -12.29
CA VAL A 46 11.32 20.51 -12.51
C VAL A 46 11.65 21.23 -11.19
N GLU A 47 11.25 20.63 -10.07
CA GLU A 47 11.51 21.15 -8.73
C GLU A 47 12.79 20.55 -8.12
N LYS A 48 13.50 21.35 -7.32
CA LYS A 48 14.68 20.87 -6.60
C LYS A 48 14.25 19.93 -5.46
N PRO A 49 14.79 18.69 -5.37
CA PRO A 49 14.48 17.81 -4.25
C PRO A 49 14.75 18.46 -2.89
N GLY A 50 13.75 18.42 -2.01
CA GLY A 50 13.80 19.02 -0.67
C GLY A 50 13.49 20.53 -0.61
N ALA A 51 13.25 21.20 -1.74
CA ALA A 51 12.67 22.55 -1.75
C ALA A 51 11.21 22.52 -1.27
N GLU A 52 10.67 23.67 -0.87
CA GLU A 52 9.32 23.79 -0.33
C GLU A 52 8.25 23.31 -1.33
N GLU A 53 8.41 23.68 -2.59
CA GLU A 53 7.55 23.30 -3.71
C GLU A 53 7.58 21.78 -3.94
N TRP A 54 8.78 21.18 -3.92
CA TRP A 54 8.95 19.73 -4.06
C TRP A 54 8.31 18.98 -2.90
N LEU A 55 8.49 19.44 -1.66
CA LEU A 55 7.89 18.86 -0.46
C LEU A 55 6.36 18.99 -0.47
N ALA A 56 5.83 20.10 -0.98
CA ALA A 56 4.39 20.30 -1.15
C ALA A 56 3.79 19.30 -2.17
N LEU A 57 4.49 19.03 -3.26
CA LEU A 57 4.10 17.99 -4.23
C LEU A 57 4.23 16.59 -3.62
N GLU A 58 5.31 16.29 -2.90
CA GLU A 58 5.48 15.00 -2.21
C GLU A 58 4.33 14.73 -1.24
N LYS A 59 3.91 15.74 -0.47
CA LYS A 59 2.76 15.62 0.45
C LYS A 59 1.45 15.32 -0.28
N GLN A 60 1.24 15.89 -1.48
CA GLN A 60 0.08 15.58 -2.33
C GLN A 60 0.14 14.16 -2.90
N LYS A 61 1.34 13.59 -3.05
CA LYS A 61 1.56 12.22 -3.55
C LYS A 61 1.02 11.15 -2.60
N VAL A 62 1.15 11.38 -1.29
CA VAL A 62 0.81 10.41 -0.24
C VAL A 62 -0.62 9.85 -0.36
N PRO A 63 -1.70 10.65 -0.40
CA PRO A 63 -3.06 10.10 -0.51
C PRO A 63 -3.30 9.32 -1.81
N LEU A 64 -2.66 9.73 -2.92
CA LEU A 64 -2.74 9.02 -4.20
C LEU A 64 -2.06 7.66 -4.14
N LEU A 65 -0.83 7.60 -3.62
CA LEU A 65 -0.10 6.33 -3.43
C LEU A 65 -0.86 5.38 -2.52
N LEU A 66 -1.41 5.91 -1.43
CA LEU A 66 -2.22 5.14 -0.50
C LEU A 66 -3.46 4.55 -1.18
N ASN A 67 -4.24 5.36 -1.91
CA ASN A 67 -5.45 4.87 -2.59
C ASN A 67 -5.12 3.89 -3.72
N PHE A 68 -4.06 4.16 -4.49
CA PHE A 68 -3.56 3.24 -5.51
C PHE A 68 -3.13 1.90 -4.91
N SER A 69 -2.37 1.93 -3.81
CA SER A 69 -1.96 0.73 -3.07
C SER A 69 -3.18 -0.08 -2.58
N GLN A 70 -4.26 0.60 -2.17
CA GLN A 70 -5.49 -0.09 -1.80
C GLN A 70 -6.13 -0.84 -2.97
N CYS A 71 -6.14 -0.25 -4.17
CA CYS A 71 -6.58 -0.96 -5.38
C CYS A 71 -5.69 -2.16 -5.67
N LYS A 72 -4.36 -1.99 -5.58
CA LYS A 72 -3.40 -3.06 -5.85
C LYS A 72 -3.50 -4.23 -4.88
N LEU A 73 -3.85 -3.97 -3.61
CA LEU A 73 -4.21 -5.03 -2.67
C LEU A 73 -5.42 -5.87 -3.15
N TYR A 74 -6.46 -5.24 -3.69
CA TYR A 74 -7.61 -5.98 -4.24
C TYR A 74 -7.25 -6.77 -5.51
N GLU A 75 -6.33 -6.24 -6.31
CA GLU A 75 -5.77 -6.91 -7.49
C GLU A 75 -4.74 -8.00 -7.14
N LYS A 76 -4.39 -8.16 -5.85
CA LYS A 76 -3.34 -9.06 -5.34
C LYS A 76 -1.94 -8.79 -5.90
N ASP A 77 -1.71 -7.56 -6.33
CA ASP A 77 -0.39 -7.09 -6.76
C ASP A 77 0.39 -6.59 -5.53
N TYR A 78 0.89 -7.55 -4.74
CA TYR A 78 1.46 -7.27 -3.42
C TYR A 78 2.79 -6.52 -3.50
N TYR A 79 3.62 -6.78 -4.50
CA TYR A 79 4.93 -6.11 -4.63
C TYR A 79 4.79 -4.61 -4.88
N THR A 80 3.85 -4.22 -5.74
CA THR A 80 3.54 -2.79 -5.99
C THR A 80 3.05 -2.11 -4.71
N VAL A 81 2.23 -2.80 -3.90
CA VAL A 81 1.77 -2.27 -2.60
C VAL A 81 2.94 -2.07 -1.65
N ILE A 82 3.84 -3.06 -1.54
CA ILE A 82 5.01 -3.00 -0.67
C ILE A 82 5.91 -1.82 -1.07
N GLU A 83 6.18 -1.66 -2.36
CA GLU A 83 7.01 -0.58 -2.90
C GLU A 83 6.43 0.80 -2.53
N HIS A 84 5.17 1.04 -2.89
CA HIS A 84 4.55 2.35 -2.69
C HIS A 84 4.30 2.68 -1.22
N CYS A 85 3.87 1.72 -0.40
CA CYS A 85 3.71 1.95 1.03
C CYS A 85 5.07 2.17 1.71
N SER A 86 6.12 1.46 1.29
CA SER A 86 7.48 1.72 1.80
C SER A 86 7.98 3.10 1.42
N SER A 87 7.64 3.60 0.22
CA SER A 87 7.96 4.98 -0.18
C SER A 87 7.28 6.00 0.74
N VAL A 88 5.99 5.82 1.05
CA VAL A 88 5.27 6.68 2.01
C VAL A 88 5.92 6.61 3.40
N LEU A 89 6.31 5.42 3.85
CA LEU A 89 6.91 5.23 5.18
C LEU A 89 8.33 5.79 5.32
N LYS A 90 9.02 6.09 4.21
CA LYS A 90 10.31 6.80 4.26
C LYS A 90 10.14 8.24 4.73
N SER A 91 9.06 8.92 4.33
CA SER A 91 8.79 10.31 4.70
C SER A 91 7.85 10.43 5.91
N ASP A 92 6.92 9.49 6.07
CA ASP A 92 6.00 9.41 7.21
C ASP A 92 6.02 8.00 7.84
N PRO A 93 7.02 7.67 8.68
CA PRO A 93 7.13 6.35 9.33
C PRO A 93 5.95 6.00 10.25
N GLY A 94 5.14 7.00 10.62
CA GLY A 94 3.95 6.84 11.47
C GLY A 94 2.66 6.61 10.67
N ASN A 95 2.72 6.49 9.35
CA ASN A 95 1.53 6.39 8.52
C ASN A 95 0.80 5.05 8.72
N VAL A 96 -0.20 5.04 9.58
CA VAL A 96 -0.98 3.85 9.95
C VAL A 96 -1.59 3.16 8.72
N LYS A 97 -2.05 3.92 7.72
CA LYS A 97 -2.64 3.35 6.49
C LYS A 97 -1.58 2.65 5.63
N ALA A 98 -0.39 3.22 5.50
CA ALA A 98 0.71 2.60 4.76
C ALA A 98 1.18 1.32 5.47
N LEU A 99 1.41 1.36 6.79
CA LEU A 99 1.79 0.19 7.59
C LEU A 99 0.78 -0.94 7.44
N PHE A 100 -0.51 -0.65 7.65
CA PHE A 100 -1.55 -1.67 7.58
C PHE A 100 -1.63 -2.31 6.18
N ARG A 101 -1.55 -1.51 5.12
CA ARG A 101 -1.61 -2.01 3.74
C ARG A 101 -0.36 -2.80 3.37
N ARG A 102 0.83 -2.36 3.79
CA ARG A 102 2.08 -3.06 3.58
C ARG A 102 2.11 -4.39 4.33
N ALA A 103 1.62 -4.45 5.58
CA ALA A 103 1.47 -5.68 6.34
C ALA A 103 0.62 -6.71 5.59
N LYS A 104 -0.54 -6.29 5.06
CA LYS A 104 -1.41 -7.16 4.27
C LYS A 104 -0.75 -7.65 2.99
N ALA A 105 0.06 -6.81 2.34
CA ALA A 105 0.80 -7.19 1.15
C ALA A 105 1.94 -8.16 1.48
N HIS A 106 2.69 -7.94 2.56
CA HIS A 106 3.70 -8.89 3.04
C HIS A 106 3.08 -10.25 3.36
N MET A 107 1.94 -10.28 4.03
CA MET A 107 1.19 -11.51 4.27
C MET A 107 0.79 -12.20 2.96
N GLY A 108 0.29 -11.45 1.96
CA GLY A 108 -0.06 -11.99 0.65
C GLY A 108 1.14 -12.47 -0.19
N ALA A 109 2.31 -11.86 0.01
CA ALA A 109 3.57 -12.20 -0.65
C ALA A 109 4.38 -13.29 0.08
N TRP A 110 3.85 -13.84 1.17
CA TRP A 110 4.50 -14.85 2.00
C TRP A 110 5.76 -14.36 2.76
N ASN A 111 5.68 -13.13 3.27
CA ASN A 111 6.68 -12.48 4.11
C ASN A 111 6.12 -12.31 5.55
N PRO A 112 6.06 -13.37 6.36
CA PRO A 112 5.36 -13.35 7.65
C PRO A 112 6.02 -12.43 8.68
N GLN A 113 7.35 -12.37 8.71
CA GLN A 113 8.08 -11.56 9.69
C GLN A 113 7.79 -10.07 9.49
N GLU A 114 7.92 -9.59 8.26
CA GLU A 114 7.66 -8.19 7.89
C GLU A 114 6.19 -7.82 8.08
N ALA A 115 5.27 -8.75 7.80
CA ALA A 115 3.84 -8.55 8.08
C ALA A 115 3.58 -8.35 9.58
N ARG A 116 4.21 -9.15 10.44
CA ARG A 116 4.09 -9.02 11.91
C ARG A 116 4.64 -7.69 12.40
N GLU A 117 5.81 -7.29 11.94
CA GLU A 117 6.44 -6.03 12.32
C GLU A 117 5.55 -4.83 12.00
N ASP A 118 5.02 -4.76 10.79
CA ASP A 118 4.11 -3.67 10.40
C ASP A 118 2.80 -3.69 11.20
N PHE A 119 2.21 -4.86 11.43
CA PHE A 119 0.99 -4.98 12.23
C PHE A 119 1.20 -4.58 13.69
N MET A 120 2.30 -5.00 14.31
CA MET A 120 2.65 -4.57 15.67
C MET A 120 2.80 -3.05 15.73
N ARG A 121 3.44 -2.45 14.73
CA ARG A 121 3.57 -0.99 14.65
C ARG A 121 2.22 -0.28 14.52
N VAL A 122 1.27 -0.85 13.77
CA VAL A 122 -0.12 -0.32 13.71
C VAL A 122 -0.77 -0.34 15.10
N MET A 123 -0.62 -1.43 15.87
CA MET A 123 -1.22 -1.54 17.21
C MET A 123 -0.65 -0.52 18.20
N GLU A 124 0.63 -0.17 18.07
CA GLU A 124 1.28 0.86 18.88
C GLU A 124 0.75 2.27 18.55
N LEU A 125 0.52 2.56 17.28
CA LEU A 125 0.14 3.88 16.79
C LEU A 125 -1.36 4.16 16.86
N ASP A 126 -2.20 3.16 16.60
CA ASP A 126 -3.65 3.30 16.58
C ASP A 126 -4.35 2.14 17.29
N ARG A 127 -4.71 2.38 18.55
CA ARG A 127 -5.40 1.39 19.39
C ARG A 127 -6.81 1.04 18.89
N SER A 128 -7.43 1.88 18.06
CA SER A 128 -8.76 1.57 17.50
C SER A 128 -8.73 0.38 16.55
N LEU A 129 -7.56 0.08 15.98
CA LEU A 129 -7.35 -1.03 15.05
C LEU A 129 -6.93 -2.34 15.73
N LEU A 130 -6.77 -2.37 17.06
CA LEU A 130 -6.28 -3.56 17.79
C LEU A 130 -7.01 -4.85 17.42
N ALA A 131 -8.35 -4.83 17.46
CA ALA A 131 -9.15 -6.01 17.16
C ALA A 131 -8.98 -6.47 15.69
N THR A 132 -8.89 -5.52 14.76
CA THR A 132 -8.65 -5.81 13.34
C THR A 132 -7.28 -6.42 13.13
N VAL A 133 -6.23 -5.84 13.72
CA VAL A 133 -4.86 -6.33 13.59
C VAL A 133 -4.70 -7.70 14.24
N GLN A 134 -5.25 -7.92 15.42
CA GLN A 134 -5.23 -9.23 16.09
C GLN A 134 -5.86 -10.33 15.23
N LYS A 135 -6.94 -10.00 14.51
CA LYS A 135 -7.57 -10.94 13.57
C LYS A 135 -6.64 -11.28 12.40
N GLU A 136 -5.96 -10.30 11.82
CA GLU A 136 -5.03 -10.51 10.69
C GLU A 136 -3.78 -11.31 11.16
N LEU A 137 -3.24 -11.02 12.36
CA LEU A 137 -2.14 -11.78 12.95
C LEU A 137 -2.52 -13.25 13.22
N LYS A 138 -3.74 -13.51 13.71
CA LYS A 138 -4.24 -14.87 13.88
C LYS A 138 -4.34 -15.61 12.55
N GLN A 139 -4.80 -14.94 11.49
CA GLN A 139 -4.83 -15.54 10.15
C GLN A 139 -3.44 -15.88 9.65
N LEU A 140 -2.45 -15.01 9.89
CA LEU A 140 -1.06 -15.27 9.55
C LEU A 140 -0.51 -16.51 10.27
N GLU A 141 -0.76 -16.65 11.57
CA GLU A 141 -0.37 -17.83 12.35
C GLU A 141 -0.99 -19.13 11.83
N GLU A 142 -2.28 -19.09 11.46
CA GLU A 142 -2.98 -20.24 10.88
C GLU A 142 -2.39 -20.64 9.52
N MET A 143 -2.00 -19.66 8.69
CA MET A 143 -1.34 -19.92 7.41
C MET A 143 0.04 -20.55 7.59
N GLU A 144 0.87 -20.02 8.50
CA GLU A 144 2.21 -20.57 8.78
C GLU A 144 2.14 -22.02 9.30
N LYS A 145 1.23 -22.30 10.24
CA LYS A 145 1.03 -23.69 10.74
C LYS A 145 0.66 -24.65 9.63
N LYS A 146 -0.22 -24.24 8.73
CA LYS A 146 -0.64 -25.07 7.60
C LYS A 146 0.54 -25.34 6.64
N GLN A 147 1.36 -24.33 6.37
CA GLN A 147 2.56 -24.50 5.54
C GLN A 147 3.54 -25.48 6.18
N ASP A 148 3.78 -25.37 7.49
CA ASP A 148 4.67 -26.28 8.22
C ASP A 148 4.17 -27.74 8.20
N GLU A 149 2.85 -27.93 8.35
CA GLU A 149 2.20 -29.24 8.25
C GLU A 149 2.33 -29.86 6.85
N ASP A 150 2.10 -29.04 5.81
CA ASP A 150 2.21 -29.45 4.41
C ASP A 150 3.66 -29.84 4.07
N ASP A 151 4.64 -29.04 4.51
CA ASP A 151 6.05 -29.30 4.25
C ASP A 151 6.56 -30.53 5.02
N ARG A 152 6.12 -30.73 6.27
CA ARG A 152 6.37 -31.95 7.03
C ARG A 152 5.79 -33.18 6.33
N SER A 153 4.58 -33.07 5.78
CA SER A 153 3.92 -34.17 5.09
C SER A 153 4.64 -34.55 3.79
N LYS A 154 5.07 -33.56 3.00
CA LYS A 154 5.88 -33.78 1.78
C LYS A 154 7.21 -34.45 2.07
N LEU A 155 7.88 -34.09 3.17
CA LEU A 155 9.16 -34.69 3.57
C LEU A 155 8.99 -36.17 3.94
N LYS A 156 7.93 -36.51 4.69
CA LYS A 156 7.62 -37.92 5.03
C LYS A 156 7.30 -38.76 3.81
N GLY A 157 6.60 -38.21 2.81
CA GLY A 157 6.25 -38.92 1.58
C GLY A 157 7.41 -39.19 0.61
N LYS A 158 8.54 -38.47 0.75
CA LYS A 158 9.75 -38.67 -0.07
C LYS A 158 10.76 -39.65 0.54
N MET A 159 10.53 -40.10 1.77
CA MET A 159 11.41 -41.06 2.48
C MET A 159 10.98 -42.53 2.28
N PHE A 160 10.03 -42.81 1.38
CA PHE A 160 9.57 -44.16 1.03
C PHE A 160 9.67 -44.38 -0.48
#